data_AF-A0AAW5EBH1-F1
#
_entry.id   AF-A0AAW5EBH1-F1
#
_cell.length_a   1.000
_cell.length_b   1.000
_cell.length_c   1.000
_cell.angle_alpha   90.00
_cell.angle_beta   90.00
_cell.angle_gamma   90.00
#
_symmetry.space_group_name_H-M   'P 1'
#
loop_
_entity.id
_entity.type
_entity.pdbx_description
1 polymer ?
#
loop_
_entity_poly.entity_id
_entity_poly.type
_entity_poly.pdbx_seq_one_letter_code
_entity_poly.pdbx_strand_id
1 'polypeptide(L)'
;DTNFYTNKNNVVFFDNFSSCGTATAVSLPCMFSLSKRQNYSSSEYQENVMDILQKTGVKASWIDNNSGGCKGVCDRLSDKQQLSSDWDENLLPFLKERLGNLDTQNIIVLHLQGSHGPAYYKRYPNEFKKFIPTCDTNELSKCDSEALINTYDNTLLYTDYLL
;
A
#
# COMPACT_ATOMS: atom_id res chain seq x y z
N ASP A 1 -18.83 -4.86 7.57
CA ASP A 1 -18.51 -4.38 6.21
C ASP A 1 -17.22 -3.59 6.29
N THR A 2 -16.16 -4.12 5.71
CA THR A 2 -14.83 -3.51 5.68
C THR A 2 -14.69 -2.44 4.60
N ASN A 3 -15.65 -2.35 3.65
CA ASN A 3 -15.63 -1.41 2.53
C ASN A 3 -16.69 -0.30 2.64
N PHE A 4 -17.04 0.06 3.88
CA PHE A 4 -18.14 0.98 4.19
C PHE A 4 -18.03 2.37 3.54
N TYR A 5 -16.83 2.91 3.39
CA TYR A 5 -16.57 4.24 2.85
C TYR A 5 -16.55 4.20 1.32
N THR A 6 -15.75 3.34 0.70
CA THR A 6 -15.64 3.29 -0.77
C THR A 6 -16.93 2.80 -1.45
N ASN A 7 -17.75 1.98 -0.77
CA ASN A 7 -19.09 1.59 -1.24
C ASN A 7 -20.00 2.80 -1.54
N LYS A 8 -19.75 3.97 -0.93
CA LYS A 8 -20.50 5.22 -1.18
C LYS A 8 -20.03 5.98 -2.41
N ASN A 9 -18.85 5.65 -2.93
CA ASN A 9 -18.20 6.34 -4.03
C ASN A 9 -18.39 5.62 -5.38
N ASN A 10 -19.20 4.53 -5.42
CA ASN A 10 -19.43 3.70 -6.61
C ASN A 10 -18.12 3.21 -7.27
N VAL A 11 -17.14 2.84 -6.46
CA VAL A 11 -15.88 2.27 -6.96
C VAL A 11 -16.14 0.92 -7.65
N VAL A 12 -15.31 0.59 -8.65
CA VAL A 12 -15.34 -0.73 -9.28
C VAL A 12 -14.43 -1.67 -8.50
N PHE A 13 -15.00 -2.77 -7.99
CA PHE A 13 -14.27 -3.84 -7.34
C PHE A 13 -14.00 -4.98 -8.34
N PHE A 14 -12.74 -5.40 -8.45
CA PHE A 14 -12.33 -6.54 -9.28
C PHE A 14 -12.29 -7.79 -8.40
N ASP A 15 -13.35 -8.59 -8.43
CA ASP A 15 -13.55 -9.77 -7.58
C ASP A 15 -12.70 -10.99 -7.98
N ASN A 16 -12.09 -10.96 -9.16
CA ASN A 16 -11.21 -12.00 -9.67
C ASN A 16 -9.81 -11.42 -10.01
N PHE A 17 -9.13 -10.90 -8.99
CA PHE A 17 -7.79 -10.33 -9.09
C PHE A 17 -6.74 -11.22 -8.39
N SER A 18 -5.48 -11.17 -8.83
CA SER A 18 -4.39 -12.00 -8.25
C SER A 18 -3.08 -11.23 -8.14
N SER A 19 -2.32 -11.50 -7.07
CA SER A 19 -0.96 -10.97 -6.89
C SER A 19 0.09 -11.78 -7.67
N CYS A 20 1.25 -11.17 -7.90
CA CYS A 20 2.39 -11.89 -8.48
C CYS A 20 3.01 -12.91 -7.51
N GLY A 21 3.12 -12.55 -6.22
CA GLY A 21 3.63 -13.43 -5.17
C GLY A 21 2.93 -13.21 -3.82
N THR A 22 3.47 -13.85 -2.79
CA THR A 22 2.93 -13.82 -1.41
C THR A 22 3.77 -12.99 -0.45
N ALA A 23 4.87 -12.40 -0.90
CA ALA A 23 5.78 -11.58 -0.10
C ALA A 23 6.10 -10.27 -0.83
N THR A 24 6.26 -9.17 -0.09
CA THR A 24 6.57 -7.84 -0.64
C THR A 24 7.81 -7.85 -1.52
N ALA A 25 8.85 -8.60 -1.15
CA ALA A 25 10.10 -8.70 -1.91
C ALA A 25 9.96 -9.32 -3.31
N VAL A 26 8.89 -10.08 -3.56
CA VAL A 26 8.57 -10.64 -4.89
C VAL A 26 7.49 -9.80 -5.57
N SER A 27 6.39 -9.54 -4.86
CA SER A 27 5.21 -8.91 -5.44
C SER A 27 5.49 -7.48 -5.91
N LEU A 28 6.20 -6.69 -5.10
CA LEU A 28 6.38 -5.27 -5.39
C LEU A 28 7.26 -5.04 -6.63
N PRO A 29 8.45 -5.66 -6.79
CA PRO A 29 9.19 -5.47 -8.04
C PRO A 29 8.50 -6.14 -9.22
N CYS A 30 7.91 -7.33 -9.05
CA CYS A 30 7.23 -8.04 -10.14
C CYS A 30 6.04 -7.25 -10.73
N MET A 31 5.20 -6.62 -9.91
CA MET A 31 4.01 -5.92 -10.42
C MET A 31 4.34 -4.65 -11.21
N PHE A 32 5.53 -4.07 -11.01
CA PHE A 32 6.03 -2.93 -11.78
C PHE A 32 6.96 -3.35 -12.93
N SER A 33 7.36 -4.62 -12.99
CA SER A 33 8.23 -5.17 -14.03
C SER A 33 7.50 -5.36 -15.36
N LEU A 34 8.27 -5.42 -16.44
CA LEU A 34 7.77 -5.93 -17.72
C LEU A 34 7.47 -7.44 -17.66
N SER A 35 8.15 -8.17 -16.77
CA SER A 35 7.98 -9.59 -16.55
C SER A 35 6.62 -9.90 -15.93
N LYS A 36 5.88 -10.87 -16.50
CA LYS A 36 4.69 -11.45 -15.86
C LYS A 36 5.12 -12.45 -14.78
N ARG A 37 4.19 -12.79 -13.87
CA ARG A 37 4.40 -13.79 -12.80
C ARG A 37 5.12 -15.07 -13.22
N GLN A 38 4.79 -15.61 -14.40
CA GLN A 38 5.38 -16.87 -14.89
C GLN A 38 6.87 -16.79 -15.21
N ASN A 39 7.38 -15.59 -15.54
CA ASN A 39 8.74 -15.39 -16.06
C ASN A 39 9.56 -14.41 -15.20
N TYR A 40 8.98 -13.83 -14.16
CA TYR A 40 9.68 -12.91 -13.26
C TYR A 40 10.80 -13.64 -12.50
N SER A 41 11.97 -13.02 -12.44
CA SER A 41 13.11 -13.50 -11.65
C SER A 41 13.49 -12.46 -10.60
N SER A 42 13.72 -12.89 -9.36
CA SER A 42 14.21 -12.00 -8.29
C SER A 42 15.63 -11.47 -8.54
N SER A 43 16.34 -12.00 -9.54
CA SER A 43 17.66 -11.53 -9.95
C SER A 43 17.61 -10.52 -11.11
N GLU A 44 16.43 -10.17 -11.63
CA GLU A 44 16.33 -9.19 -12.71
C GLU A 44 16.79 -7.81 -12.21
N TYR A 45 17.60 -7.13 -13.02
CA TYR A 45 18.09 -5.79 -12.71
C TYR A 45 17.91 -4.91 -13.95
N GLN A 46 16.73 -4.33 -14.07
CA GLN A 46 16.27 -3.60 -15.25
C GLN A 46 15.37 -2.43 -14.86
N GLU A 47 14.96 -1.69 -15.88
CA GLU A 47 13.95 -0.65 -15.75
C GLU A 47 12.57 -1.25 -15.52
N ASN A 48 11.76 -0.55 -14.74
CA ASN A 48 10.37 -0.88 -14.46
C ASN A 48 9.44 0.21 -15.04
N VAL A 49 8.13 0.01 -14.94
CA VAL A 49 7.16 0.95 -15.55
C VAL A 49 7.30 2.39 -15.05
N MET A 50 7.72 2.61 -13.80
CA MET A 50 7.93 3.97 -13.26
C MET A 50 9.09 4.69 -13.95
N ASP A 51 10.15 3.97 -14.30
CA ASP A 51 11.27 4.52 -15.07
C ASP A 51 10.82 4.95 -16.46
N ILE A 52 10.03 4.10 -17.12
CA ILE A 52 9.52 4.36 -18.47
C ILE A 52 8.64 5.61 -18.45
N LEU A 53 7.70 5.70 -17.50
CA LEU A 53 6.81 6.86 -17.36
C LEU A 53 7.60 8.17 -17.15
N GLN A 54 8.58 8.17 -16.24
CA GLN A 54 9.41 9.34 -16.01
C GLN A 54 10.23 9.73 -17.25
N LYS A 55 10.85 8.75 -17.91
CA LYS A 55 11.66 8.97 -19.14
C LYS A 55 10.84 9.48 -20.32
N THR A 56 9.55 9.14 -20.38
CA THR A 56 8.65 9.60 -21.45
C THR A 56 7.93 10.91 -21.11
N GLY A 57 8.29 11.55 -19.98
CA GLY A 57 7.83 12.89 -19.64
C GLY A 57 6.64 12.95 -18.67
N VAL A 58 6.21 11.82 -18.10
CA VAL A 58 5.21 11.83 -17.01
C VAL A 58 5.90 12.25 -15.72
N LYS A 59 5.31 13.21 -15.00
CA LYS A 59 5.77 13.60 -13.67
C LYS A 59 5.44 12.47 -12.67
N ALA A 60 6.45 11.68 -12.34
CA ALA A 60 6.30 10.50 -11.49
C ALA A 60 6.80 10.77 -10.07
N SER A 61 5.93 10.53 -9.09
CA SER A 61 6.20 10.71 -7.66
C SER A 61 5.93 9.43 -6.88
N TRP A 62 6.75 9.15 -5.87
CA TRP A 62 6.55 8.00 -4.97
C TRP A 62 6.63 8.42 -3.50
N ILE A 63 5.56 8.23 -2.74
CA ILE A 63 5.52 8.47 -1.30
C ILE A 63 5.32 7.13 -0.61
N ASP A 64 6.30 6.74 0.19
CA ASP A 64 6.39 5.44 0.80
C ASP A 64 6.22 5.53 2.31
N ASN A 65 5.20 4.89 2.86
CA ASN A 65 5.04 4.69 4.29
C ASN A 65 5.31 3.23 4.68
N ASN A 66 5.58 2.33 3.74
CA ASN A 66 5.81 0.94 4.04
C ASN A 66 7.17 0.75 4.72
N SER A 67 7.23 0.00 5.82
CA SER A 67 8.48 -0.28 6.53
C SER A 67 9.48 -1.11 5.71
N GLY A 68 8.99 -1.79 4.68
CA GLY A 68 9.83 -2.48 3.70
C GLY A 68 10.42 -1.57 2.62
N GLY A 69 9.96 -0.32 2.52
CA GLY A 69 10.29 0.59 1.41
C GLY A 69 9.85 0.05 0.04
N CYS A 70 10.30 0.72 -1.02
CA CYS A 70 9.82 0.47 -2.38
C CYS A 70 10.46 -0.75 -3.10
N LYS A 71 11.30 -1.53 -2.40
CA LYS A 71 11.99 -2.73 -2.93
C LYS A 71 12.70 -2.48 -4.28
N GLY A 72 13.32 -1.32 -4.44
CA GLY A 72 14.07 -0.94 -5.63
C GLY A 72 13.25 -0.35 -6.78
N VAL A 73 11.91 -0.36 -6.70
CA VAL A 73 11.02 0.15 -7.76
C VAL A 73 11.20 1.66 -7.95
N CYS A 74 11.29 2.41 -6.85
CA CYS A 74 11.35 3.86 -6.85
C CYS A 74 12.77 4.44 -6.93
N ASP A 75 13.81 3.60 -7.00
CA ASP A 75 15.20 4.03 -6.78
C ASP A 75 15.70 5.10 -7.77
N ARG A 76 15.17 5.10 -9.00
CA ARG A 76 15.58 6.02 -10.08
C ARG A 76 14.60 7.18 -10.29
N LEU A 77 13.57 7.29 -9.45
CA LEU A 77 12.68 8.45 -9.48
C LEU A 77 13.35 9.67 -8.87
N SER A 78 13.12 10.83 -9.47
CA SER A 78 13.63 12.12 -8.97
C SER A 78 12.82 12.63 -7.78
N ASP A 79 11.49 12.40 -7.78
CA ASP A 79 10.59 12.73 -6.68
C ASP A 79 10.17 11.45 -5.93
N LYS A 80 10.85 11.20 -4.80
CA LYS A 80 10.55 10.08 -3.91
C LYS A 80 10.73 10.48 -2.45
N GLN A 81 9.90 9.93 -1.59
CA GLN A 81 9.91 10.25 -0.16
C GLN A 81 9.54 9.02 0.68
N GLN A 82 10.30 8.78 1.75
CA GLN A 82 10.04 7.72 2.73
C GLN A 82 9.58 8.35 4.06
N LEU A 83 8.52 7.79 4.66
CA LEU A 83 7.96 8.15 5.96
C LEU A 83 8.31 7.11 7.04
N SER A 84 7.91 7.38 8.29
CA SER A 84 8.24 6.62 9.50
C SER A 84 7.46 5.30 9.68
N SER A 85 6.57 4.92 8.76
CA SER A 85 5.76 3.70 8.84
C SER A 85 4.75 3.66 9.99
N ASP A 86 4.23 4.83 10.34
CA ASP A 86 3.11 5.03 11.27
C ASP A 86 1.76 4.87 10.53
N TRP A 87 0.73 5.64 10.91
CA TRP A 87 -0.56 5.63 10.23
C TRP A 87 -0.49 6.18 8.81
N ASP A 88 -1.18 5.53 7.88
CA ASP A 88 -1.12 5.87 6.46
C ASP A 88 -1.72 7.23 6.09
N GLU A 89 -2.55 7.85 6.94
CA GLU A 89 -3.00 9.23 6.77
C GLU A 89 -1.83 10.24 6.70
N ASN A 90 -0.66 9.89 7.23
CA ASN A 90 0.55 10.70 7.13
C ASN A 90 1.07 10.83 5.68
N LEU A 91 0.58 10.02 4.74
CA LEU A 91 0.82 10.19 3.31
C LEU A 91 0.06 11.40 2.73
N LEU A 92 -1.09 11.77 3.32
CA LEU A 92 -2.01 12.77 2.75
C LEU A 92 -1.42 14.19 2.65
N PRO A 93 -0.63 14.71 3.63
CA PRO A 93 0.03 16.00 3.48
C PRO A 93 0.97 16.05 2.28
N PHE A 94 1.75 14.98 2.04
CA PHE A 94 2.71 14.89 0.94
C PHE A 94 2.04 14.64 -0.41
N LEU A 95 0.90 13.95 -0.42
CA LEU A 95 0.02 13.90 -1.58
C LEU A 95 -0.49 15.31 -1.93
N LYS A 96 -1.01 16.05 -0.94
CA LYS A 96 -1.53 17.42 -1.14
C LYS A 96 -0.47 18.37 -1.69
N GLU A 97 0.77 18.27 -1.22
CA GLU A 97 1.90 19.04 -1.77
C GLU A 97 2.08 18.81 -3.27
N ARG A 98 2.06 17.55 -3.72
CA ARG A 98 2.21 17.18 -5.13
C ARG A 98 1.00 17.55 -5.97
N LEU A 99 -0.21 17.45 -5.41
CA LEU A 99 -1.44 17.94 -6.05
C LEU A 99 -1.41 19.47 -6.26
N GLY A 100 -0.68 20.22 -5.43
CA GLY A 100 -0.46 21.66 -5.63
C GLY A 100 0.56 22.01 -6.72
N ASN A 101 1.29 21.03 -7.25
CA ASN A 101 2.34 21.20 -8.25
C ASN A 101 2.24 20.11 -9.33
N LEU A 102 1.09 20.02 -9.99
CA LEU A 102 0.88 19.07 -11.09
C LEU A 102 1.45 19.59 -12.42
N ASP A 103 1.87 18.67 -13.27
CA ASP A 103 2.17 18.90 -14.70
C ASP A 103 0.99 18.42 -15.58
N THR A 104 1.17 18.39 -16.89
CA THR A 104 0.19 17.90 -17.89
C THR A 104 -0.17 16.44 -17.64
N GLN A 105 0.81 15.61 -17.26
CA GLN A 105 0.65 14.18 -17.00
C GLN A 105 1.40 13.82 -15.73
N ASN A 106 0.71 13.20 -14.77
CA ASN A 106 1.27 12.87 -13.46
C ASN A 106 0.91 11.44 -13.08
N ILE A 107 1.81 10.80 -12.35
CA ILE A 107 1.53 9.59 -11.59
C ILE A 107 2.07 9.78 -10.18
N ILE A 108 1.22 9.61 -9.17
CA ILE A 108 1.61 9.69 -7.77
C ILE A 108 1.31 8.32 -7.14
N VAL A 109 2.36 7.63 -6.69
CA VAL A 109 2.23 6.35 -6.00
C VAL A 109 2.29 6.58 -4.50
N LEU A 110 1.28 6.07 -3.80
CA LEU A 110 1.26 5.99 -2.34
C LEU A 110 1.44 4.53 -1.92
N HIS A 111 2.57 4.21 -1.29
CA HIS A 111 2.84 2.86 -0.81
C HIS A 111 2.51 2.76 0.69
N LEU A 112 1.38 2.13 0.99
CA LEU A 112 0.82 2.04 2.33
C LEU A 112 1.59 1.05 3.22
N GLN A 113 1.55 1.28 4.53
CA GLN A 113 1.84 0.25 5.52
C GLN A 113 0.67 -0.74 5.62
N GLY A 114 -0.58 -0.27 5.47
CA GLY A 114 -1.79 -1.07 5.30
C GLY A 114 -1.99 -2.11 6.41
N SER A 115 -2.35 -3.33 6.04
CA SER A 115 -2.57 -4.44 6.97
C SER A 115 -1.28 -5.17 7.40
N HIS A 116 -0.14 -4.48 7.49
CA HIS A 116 1.13 -5.11 7.86
C HIS A 116 1.10 -5.73 9.27
N GLY A 117 1.30 -7.05 9.32
CA GLY A 117 1.35 -7.85 10.56
C GLY A 117 2.76 -7.99 11.16
N PRO A 118 2.90 -8.71 12.29
CA PRO A 118 1.81 -9.27 13.11
C PRO A 118 1.07 -8.20 13.94
N ALA A 119 1.62 -6.99 14.05
CA ALA A 119 1.08 -5.91 14.88
C ALA A 119 -0.12 -5.17 14.24
N TYR A 120 -1.16 -5.89 13.78
CA TYR A 120 -2.29 -5.31 13.05
C TYR A 120 -3.00 -4.17 13.83
N TYR A 121 -3.11 -4.33 15.14
CA TYR A 121 -3.73 -3.36 16.06
C TYR A 121 -3.04 -1.99 16.09
N LYS A 122 -1.83 -1.86 15.52
CA LYS A 122 -1.12 -0.59 15.39
C LYS A 122 -1.34 0.12 14.05
N ARG A 123 -2.14 -0.46 13.14
CA ARG A 123 -2.31 0.06 11.77
C ARG A 123 -3.41 1.08 11.61
N TYR A 124 -4.25 1.26 12.62
CA TYR A 124 -5.40 2.17 12.59
C TYR A 124 -5.50 2.96 13.90
N PRO A 125 -6.01 4.20 13.87
CA PRO A 125 -6.33 4.94 15.09
C PRO A 125 -7.64 4.43 15.71
N ASN A 126 -7.92 4.82 16.95
CA ASN A 126 -9.01 4.24 17.76
C ASN A 126 -10.40 4.42 17.12
N GLU A 127 -10.60 5.47 16.33
CA GLU A 127 -11.83 5.79 15.60
C GLU A 127 -12.22 4.70 14.59
N PHE A 128 -11.25 3.89 14.15
CA PHE A 128 -11.46 2.77 13.23
C PHE A 128 -11.46 1.40 13.92
N LYS A 129 -11.35 1.36 15.26
CA LYS A 129 -11.55 0.13 16.06
C LYS A 129 -13.05 -0.18 16.18
N LYS A 130 -13.72 -0.47 15.06
CA LYS A 130 -15.18 -0.70 15.00
C LYS A 130 -15.56 -2.15 15.26
N PHE A 131 -14.75 -3.09 14.79
CA PHE A 131 -14.96 -4.51 15.01
C PHE A 131 -14.26 -4.93 16.31
N ILE A 132 -15.02 -5.54 17.22
CA ILE A 132 -14.59 -5.94 18.56
C ILE A 132 -15.12 -7.35 18.89
N PRO A 133 -14.43 -8.13 19.74
CA PRO A 133 -13.14 -7.84 20.40
C PRO A 133 -11.95 -7.81 19.42
N THR A 134 -10.79 -7.32 19.85
CA THR A 134 -9.55 -7.28 19.04
C THR A 134 -8.39 -8.04 19.69
N CYS A 135 -7.50 -8.56 18.85
CA CYS A 135 -6.18 -9.07 19.18
C CYS A 135 -5.13 -7.92 19.23
N ASP A 136 -4.81 -7.44 20.43
CA ASP A 136 -3.88 -6.31 20.64
C ASP A 136 -2.49 -6.79 21.10
N THR A 137 -1.96 -7.82 20.45
CA THR A 137 -0.63 -8.40 20.69
C THR A 137 0.01 -8.91 19.39
N ASN A 138 1.32 -9.10 19.38
CA ASN A 138 2.04 -9.74 18.28
C ASN A 138 1.99 -11.27 18.35
N GLU A 139 1.61 -11.84 19.50
CA GLU A 139 1.51 -13.29 19.72
C GLU A 139 0.16 -13.82 19.22
N LEU A 140 -0.03 -13.85 17.89
CA LEU A 140 -1.34 -14.12 17.26
C LEU A 140 -1.99 -15.43 17.70
N SER A 141 -1.20 -16.45 18.03
CA SER A 141 -1.69 -17.76 18.51
C SER A 141 -2.36 -17.72 19.88
N LYS A 142 -2.18 -16.63 20.65
CA LYS A 142 -2.87 -16.42 21.94
C LYS A 142 -4.22 -15.73 21.78
N CYS A 143 -4.52 -15.21 20.60
CA CYS A 143 -5.78 -14.54 20.32
C CYS A 143 -6.83 -15.55 19.87
N ASP A 144 -8.08 -15.27 20.24
CA ASP A 144 -9.20 -15.92 19.59
C ASP A 144 -9.23 -15.57 18.10
N SER A 145 -9.70 -16.50 17.27
CA SER A 145 -9.74 -16.33 15.82
C SER A 145 -10.63 -15.16 15.41
N GLU A 146 -11.78 -14.95 16.07
CA GLU A 146 -12.68 -13.82 15.79
C GLU A 146 -12.00 -12.51 16.16
N ALA A 147 -11.32 -12.46 17.31
CA ALA A 147 -10.58 -11.27 17.73
C ALA A 147 -9.46 -10.89 16.74
N LEU A 148 -8.78 -11.88 16.16
CA LEU A 148 -7.77 -11.66 15.12
C LEU A 148 -8.39 -11.16 13.81
N ILE A 149 -9.49 -11.76 13.36
CA ILE A 149 -10.23 -11.33 12.17
C ILE A 149 -10.70 -9.88 12.34
N ASN A 150 -11.32 -9.56 13.48
CA ASN A 150 -11.77 -8.20 13.78
C ASN A 150 -10.62 -7.18 13.78
N THR A 151 -9.45 -7.51 14.34
CA THR A 151 -8.28 -6.63 14.26
C THR A 151 -7.85 -6.41 12.81
N TYR A 152 -7.82 -7.47 12.00
CA TYR A 152 -7.46 -7.36 10.58
C TYR A 152 -8.48 -6.51 9.81
N ASP A 153 -9.78 -6.74 10.02
CA ASP A 153 -10.88 -6.01 9.40
C ASP A 153 -10.87 -4.51 9.74
N ASN A 154 -10.44 -4.13 10.95
CA ASN A 154 -10.23 -2.73 11.32
C ASN A 154 -9.10 -2.08 10.49
N THR A 155 -8.04 -2.84 10.12
CA THR A 155 -6.99 -2.33 9.21
C THR A 155 -7.52 -2.08 7.80
N LEU A 156 -8.43 -2.95 7.32
CA LEU A 156 -9.08 -2.81 6.02
C LEU A 156 -10.02 -1.61 6.03
N LEU A 157 -10.83 -1.46 7.07
CA LEU A 157 -11.75 -0.33 7.23
C LEU A 157 -11.03 1.03 7.25
N TYR A 158 -9.88 1.10 7.91
CA TYR A 158 -9.06 2.31 7.90
C TYR A 158 -8.47 2.60 6.53
N THR A 159 -7.96 1.57 5.84
CA THR A 159 -7.48 1.71 4.46
C THR A 159 -8.60 2.14 3.51
N ASP A 160 -9.79 1.55 3.65
CA ASP A 160 -11.01 1.89 2.91
C ASP A 160 -11.44 3.35 3.13
N TYR A 161 -11.24 3.90 4.33
CA TYR A 161 -11.51 5.32 4.58
C TYR A 161 -10.54 6.28 3.87
N LEU A 162 -9.28 5.88 3.72
CA LEU A 162 -8.26 6.70 3.07
C LEU A 162 -8.38 6.70 1.54
N LEU A 163 -9.00 5.67 0.96
CA LEU A 163 -9.28 5.53 -0.48
C LEU A 163 -10.51 6.36 -0.91
#